data_AF-A0A6J4HR38-F1
#
_entry.id   AF-A0A6J4HR38-F1
#
_cell.length_a   1.000
_cell.length_b   1.000
_cell.length_c   1.000
_cell.angle_alpha   90.00
_cell.angle_beta   90.00
_cell.angle_gamma   90.00
#
_symmetry.space_group_name_H-M   'P 1'
#
loop_
_entity.id
_entity.type
_entity.pdbx_description
1 polymer ?
#
loop_
_entity_poly.entity_id
_entity_poly.type
_entity_poly.pdbx_seq_one_letter_code
_entity_poly.pdbx_strand_id
1 'polypeptide(L)'
;MDNYRLVKISKYLSKHLRHQPERIGIKLAPGGWVAVDELLSACKKHSFPINRNELEEVVANNDKKRFSFDSTGTLIRANQGHSVEVDLQLEPTMPPEVLYHGTGHGAVEAILGKGLCKMSRHHVHLSQDITTAKTVGARHGRPLVFALDTKAMHEAGYTFYCSENGVWLVDSVPPEHLHQI
;
A
#
# COMPACT_ATOMS: atom_id res chain seq x y z
N MET A 1 -3.24 -20.31 14.81
CA MET A 1 -1.87 -19.97 15.25
C MET A 1 -1.93 -18.74 16.17
N ASP A 2 -0.89 -18.36 16.91
CA ASP A 2 -0.94 -17.15 17.77
C ASP A 2 -1.08 -15.88 16.89
N ASN A 3 -2.16 -15.11 17.08
CA ASN A 3 -2.43 -13.89 16.32
C ASN A 3 -1.25 -12.90 16.42
N TYR A 4 -0.56 -12.86 17.56
CA TYR A 4 0.61 -12.00 17.74
C TYR A 4 1.78 -12.37 16.80
N ARG A 5 1.97 -13.67 16.52
CA ARG A 5 2.98 -14.17 15.56
C ARG A 5 2.66 -13.71 14.14
N LEU A 6 1.41 -13.85 13.70
CA LEU A 6 0.98 -13.43 12.35
C LEU A 6 1.15 -11.92 12.15
N VAL A 7 0.84 -11.11 13.17
CA VAL A 7 1.07 -9.66 13.14
C VAL A 7 2.56 -9.32 12.99
N LYS A 8 3.45 -10.02 13.70
CA LYS A 8 4.90 -9.84 13.56
C LYS A 8 5.37 -10.17 12.16
N ILE A 9 4.92 -11.30 11.60
CA ILE A 9 5.25 -11.70 10.24
C ILE A 9 4.75 -10.66 9.24
N SER A 10 3.49 -10.23 9.34
CA SER A 10 2.92 -9.21 8.44
C SER A 10 3.72 -7.90 8.46
N LYS A 11 4.18 -7.46 9.64
CA LYS A 11 5.06 -6.28 9.77
C LYS A 11 6.44 -6.52 9.15
N TYR A 12 7.03 -7.69 9.38
CA TYR A 12 8.33 -8.07 8.82
C TYR A 12 8.28 -8.11 7.28
N LEU A 13 7.28 -8.79 6.71
CA LEU A 13 7.04 -8.83 5.27
C LEU A 13 6.77 -7.44 4.70
N SER A 14 5.96 -6.61 5.37
CA SER A 14 5.72 -5.23 4.90
C SER A 14 7.01 -4.41 4.85
N LYS A 15 7.95 -4.63 5.77
CA LYS A 15 9.25 -3.95 5.76
C LYS A 15 10.09 -4.41 4.56
N HIS A 16 10.21 -5.71 4.34
CA HIS A 16 11.14 -6.22 3.32
C HIS A 16 10.56 -6.22 1.91
N LEU A 17 9.27 -6.49 1.74
CA LEU A 17 8.62 -6.48 0.43
C LEU A 17 8.26 -5.07 -0.07
N ARG A 18 8.40 -4.02 0.75
CA ARG A 18 8.04 -2.64 0.35
C ARG A 18 9.15 -1.61 0.52
N HIS A 19 10.05 -1.82 1.48
CA HIS A 19 10.95 -0.76 1.96
C HIS A 19 12.42 -1.13 1.92
N GLN A 20 12.75 -2.35 2.31
CA GLN A 20 14.13 -2.75 2.58
C GLN A 20 14.39 -4.22 2.18
N PRO A 21 14.12 -4.65 0.93
CA PRO A 21 14.39 -6.01 0.46
C PRO A 21 15.88 -6.39 0.59
N GLU A 22 16.77 -5.42 0.33
CA GLU A 22 18.21 -5.58 0.41
C GLU A 22 18.71 -5.98 1.80
N ARG A 23 18.00 -5.60 2.88
CA ARG A 23 18.38 -5.93 4.25
C ARG A 23 18.32 -7.41 4.57
N ILE A 24 17.51 -8.17 3.83
CA ILE A 24 17.47 -9.64 3.93
C ILE A 24 18.04 -10.31 2.68
N GLY A 25 18.63 -9.53 1.77
CA GLY A 25 19.29 -10.02 0.57
C GLY A 25 18.35 -10.49 -0.53
N ILE A 26 17.07 -10.09 -0.52
CA ILE A 26 16.13 -10.39 -1.63
C ILE A 26 16.10 -9.25 -2.64
N LYS A 27 15.71 -9.56 -3.88
CA LYS A 27 15.45 -8.56 -4.92
C LYS A 27 14.00 -8.70 -5.39
N LEU A 28 13.33 -7.57 -5.60
CA LEU A 28 11.99 -7.56 -6.16
C LEU A 28 12.10 -7.52 -7.69
N ALA A 29 11.47 -8.48 -8.35
CA ALA A 29 11.26 -8.49 -9.79
C ALA A 29 10.16 -7.47 -10.19
N PRO A 30 9.99 -7.17 -11.49
CA PRO A 30 8.83 -6.43 -11.98
C PRO A 30 7.52 -7.02 -11.43
N GLY A 31 6.55 -6.16 -11.14
CA GLY A 31 5.32 -6.51 -10.41
C GLY A 31 5.50 -6.58 -8.88
N GLY A 32 6.71 -6.36 -8.36
CA GLY A 32 7.03 -6.48 -6.93
C GLY A 32 7.20 -7.92 -6.45
N TRP A 33 7.41 -8.86 -7.36
CA TRP A 33 7.44 -10.29 -7.08
C TRP A 33 8.78 -10.75 -6.50
N VAL A 34 8.73 -11.75 -5.62
CA VAL A 34 9.88 -12.53 -5.17
C VAL A 34 9.48 -14.00 -5.06
N ALA A 35 10.41 -14.92 -5.32
CA ALA A 35 10.17 -16.34 -5.10
C ALA A 35 9.93 -16.63 -3.61
N VAL A 36 8.91 -17.44 -3.31
CA VAL A 36 8.59 -17.80 -1.93
C VAL A 36 9.76 -18.51 -1.25
N ASP A 37 10.42 -19.44 -1.95
CA ASP A 37 11.57 -20.17 -1.39
C ASP A 37 12.77 -19.25 -1.11
N GLU A 38 12.99 -18.24 -1.96
CA GLU A 38 14.00 -17.20 -1.75
C GLU A 38 13.67 -16.38 -0.48
N LEU A 39 12.43 -15.91 -0.36
CA LEU A 39 11.96 -15.16 0.80
C LEU A 39 12.09 -15.96 2.10
N LEU A 40 11.63 -17.21 2.12
CA LEU A 40 11.69 -18.07 3.31
C LEU A 40 13.15 -18.36 3.72
N SER A 41 14.02 -18.60 2.74
CA SER A 41 15.46 -18.80 2.96
C SER A 41 16.12 -17.54 3.53
N ALA A 42 15.81 -16.37 2.96
CA ALA A 42 16.28 -15.07 3.45
C ALA A 42 15.81 -14.80 4.89
N CYS A 43 14.53 -15.02 5.17
CA CYS A 43 13.94 -14.90 6.50
C CYS A 43 14.67 -15.77 7.53
N LYS A 44 14.94 -17.05 7.20
CA LYS A 44 15.70 -17.95 8.07
C LYS A 44 17.13 -17.48 8.30
N LYS A 45 17.84 -17.06 7.24
CA LYS A 45 19.22 -16.56 7.31
C LYS A 45 19.34 -15.31 8.19
N HIS A 46 18.30 -14.47 8.20
CA HIS A 46 18.24 -13.23 8.98
C HIS A 46 17.49 -13.40 10.32
N SER A 47 17.54 -14.60 10.90
CA SER A 47 17.02 -14.90 12.25
C SER A 47 15.52 -14.63 12.47
N PHE A 48 14.73 -14.66 11.41
CA PHE A 48 13.28 -14.56 11.46
C PHE A 48 12.66 -15.69 10.61
N PRO A 49 12.83 -16.97 10.99
CA PRO A 49 12.29 -18.07 10.20
C PRO A 49 10.77 -17.94 10.10
N ILE A 50 10.25 -18.16 8.89
CA ILE A 50 8.82 -18.27 8.58
C ILE A 50 8.67 -19.61 7.87
N ASN A 51 7.66 -20.39 8.21
CA ASN A 51 7.32 -21.59 7.45
C ASN A 51 6.22 -21.30 6.41
N ARG A 52 6.02 -22.24 5.47
CA ARG A 52 5.04 -22.07 4.39
C ARG A 52 3.61 -21.82 4.90
N ASN A 53 3.17 -22.58 5.90
CA ASN A 53 1.83 -22.45 6.47
C ASN A 53 1.64 -21.09 7.16
N GLU A 54 2.65 -20.60 7.89
CA GLU A 54 2.65 -19.25 8.47
C GLU A 54 2.52 -18.17 7.41
N LEU A 55 3.24 -18.32 6.29
CA LEU A 55 3.17 -17.37 5.18
C LEU A 55 1.77 -17.36 4.55
N GLU A 56 1.22 -18.54 4.27
CA GLU A 56 -0.13 -18.70 3.73
C GLU A 56 -1.20 -18.13 4.65
N GLU A 57 -1.11 -18.38 5.96
CA GLU A 57 -2.04 -17.84 6.95
C GLU A 57 -1.96 -16.30 7.00
N VAL A 58 -0.76 -15.71 6.89
CA VAL A 58 -0.60 -14.25 6.81
C VAL A 58 -1.17 -13.68 5.52
N VAL A 59 -1.02 -14.36 4.38
CA VAL A 59 -1.59 -13.90 3.11
C VAL A 59 -3.13 -13.97 3.17
N ALA A 60 -3.68 -15.08 3.64
CA ALA A 60 -5.12 -15.32 3.70
C ALA A 60 -5.84 -14.47 4.75
N ASN A 61 -5.28 -14.33 5.97
CA ASN A 61 -6.00 -13.77 7.13
C ASN A 61 -5.55 -12.36 7.53
N ASN A 62 -4.72 -11.67 6.74
CA ASN A 62 -4.44 -10.28 7.08
C ASN A 62 -5.60 -9.37 6.62
N ASP A 63 -6.17 -8.61 7.56
CA ASP A 63 -7.37 -7.75 7.37
C ASP A 63 -7.29 -6.77 6.19
N LYS A 64 -6.08 -6.49 5.69
CA LYS A 64 -5.85 -5.50 4.64
C LYS A 64 -5.42 -6.12 3.31
N LYS A 65 -5.44 -7.45 3.19
CA LYS A 65 -4.96 -8.22 2.02
C LYS A 65 -3.66 -7.62 1.45
N ARG A 66 -2.66 -7.43 2.30
CA ARG A 66 -1.42 -6.68 2.02
C ARG A 66 -0.51 -7.35 1.00
N PHE A 67 -0.68 -8.64 0.82
CA PHE A 67 0.18 -9.51 0.05
C PHE A 67 -0.70 -10.42 -0.80
N SER A 68 -0.17 -10.82 -1.95
CA SER A 68 -0.79 -11.79 -2.83
C SER A 68 0.26 -12.78 -3.30
N PHE A 69 -0.19 -14.02 -3.53
CA PHE A 69 0.56 -14.99 -4.31
C PHE A 69 0.21 -14.87 -5.78
N ASP A 70 1.10 -15.32 -6.66
CA ASP A 70 0.74 -15.56 -8.05
C ASP A 70 -0.18 -16.80 -8.17
N SER A 71 -0.65 -17.09 -9.38
CA SER A 71 -1.56 -18.22 -9.63
C SER A 71 -0.96 -19.59 -9.29
N THR A 72 0.36 -19.72 -9.28
CA THR A 72 1.05 -20.97 -8.93
C THR A 72 1.36 -21.08 -7.43
N GLY A 73 1.28 -19.98 -6.68
CA GLY A 73 1.69 -19.93 -5.28
C GLY A 73 3.20 -19.96 -5.07
N THR A 74 4.01 -19.76 -6.11
CA THR A 74 5.48 -19.81 -6.05
C THR A 74 6.11 -18.43 -5.92
N LEU A 75 5.38 -17.38 -6.28
CA LEU A 75 5.78 -15.99 -6.12
C LEU A 75 4.86 -15.28 -5.13
N ILE A 76 5.43 -14.32 -4.39
CA ILE A 76 4.68 -13.43 -3.49
C ILE A 76 5.08 -11.99 -3.74
N ARG A 77 4.13 -11.07 -3.57
CA ARG A 77 4.37 -9.62 -3.59
C ARG A 77 3.59 -8.89 -2.49
N ALA A 78 3.95 -7.64 -2.26
CA ALA A 78 3.05 -6.70 -1.59
C ALA A 78 2.13 -6.02 -2.62
N ASN A 79 0.86 -5.79 -2.28
CA ASN A 79 -0.12 -5.23 -3.22
C ASN A 79 0.02 -3.72 -3.42
N GLN A 80 0.61 -3.02 -2.45
CA GLN A 80 0.83 -1.57 -2.50
C GLN A 80 1.87 -1.13 -1.47
N GLY A 81 2.21 0.16 -1.51
CA GLY A 81 2.90 0.86 -0.43
C GLY A 81 4.42 0.80 -0.52
N HIS A 82 4.97 0.45 -1.69
CA HIS A 82 6.40 0.45 -1.96
C HIS A 82 7.01 1.86 -1.82
N SER A 83 8.23 1.89 -1.28
CA SER A 83 9.14 3.03 -1.33
C SER A 83 10.46 2.70 -2.04
N VAL A 84 10.65 1.43 -2.41
CA VAL A 84 11.82 0.97 -3.16
C VAL A 84 11.49 1.01 -4.63
N GLU A 85 12.43 1.45 -5.45
CA GLU A 85 12.25 1.52 -6.89
C GLU A 85 11.98 0.13 -7.47
N VAL A 86 10.76 -0.06 -7.96
CA VAL A 86 10.26 -1.27 -8.60
C VAL A 86 9.08 -0.90 -9.48
N ASP A 87 9.09 -1.40 -10.72
CA ASP A 87 7.91 -1.34 -11.58
C ASP A 87 6.85 -2.29 -11.01
N LEU A 88 5.72 -1.77 -10.54
CA LEU A 88 4.64 -2.56 -9.97
C LEU A 88 3.69 -3.14 -11.02
N GLN A 89 3.88 -2.79 -12.31
CA GLN A 89 3.05 -3.23 -13.42
C GLN A 89 1.55 -3.02 -13.11
N LEU A 90 1.25 -1.84 -12.57
CA LEU A 90 -0.13 -1.45 -12.27
C LEU A 90 -0.81 -1.01 -13.56
N GLU A 91 -1.98 -1.57 -13.83
CA GLU A 91 -2.78 -1.22 -14.99
C GLU A 91 -3.63 0.04 -14.70
N PRO A 92 -3.57 1.07 -15.56
CA PRO A 92 -4.46 2.23 -15.46
C PRO A 92 -5.92 1.80 -15.36
N THR A 93 -6.65 2.38 -14.40
CA THR A 93 -8.04 2.02 -14.11
C THR A 93 -8.88 3.27 -13.91
N MET A 94 -10.10 3.29 -14.47
CA MET A 94 -11.05 4.38 -14.27
C MET A 94 -11.49 4.45 -12.79
N PRO A 95 -11.28 5.58 -12.09
CA PRO A 95 -11.65 5.70 -10.68
C PRO A 95 -13.17 5.84 -10.50
N PRO A 96 -13.70 5.62 -9.28
CA PRO A 96 -15.00 6.13 -8.88
C PRO A 96 -15.07 7.66 -9.02
N GLU A 97 -16.27 8.24 -8.92
CA GLU A 97 -16.41 9.70 -9.01
C GLU A 97 -15.72 10.43 -7.85
N VAL A 98 -15.72 9.81 -6.66
CA VAL A 98 -15.09 10.35 -5.45
C VAL A 98 -14.27 9.28 -4.75
N LEU A 99 -13.07 9.66 -4.30
CA LEU A 99 -12.25 8.89 -3.36
C LEU A 99 -11.87 9.76 -2.16
N TYR A 100 -11.30 9.13 -1.13
CA TYR A 100 -11.02 9.79 0.14
C TYR A 100 -9.57 9.63 0.57
N HIS A 101 -8.98 10.69 1.13
CA HIS A 101 -7.69 10.64 1.78
C HIS A 101 -7.80 11.02 3.25
N GLY A 102 -7.32 10.15 4.13
CA GLY A 102 -7.27 10.42 5.56
C GLY A 102 -5.89 10.83 6.02
N THR A 103 -5.81 11.93 6.76
CA THR A 103 -4.55 12.48 7.28
C THR A 103 -4.70 12.93 8.74
N GLY A 104 -3.60 13.36 9.34
CA GLY A 104 -3.60 14.01 10.66
C GLY A 104 -3.73 15.53 10.54
N HIS A 105 -4.32 16.17 11.55
CA HIS A 105 -4.54 17.62 11.58
C HIS A 105 -3.29 18.47 11.26
N GLY A 106 -2.10 18.04 11.68
CA GLY A 106 -0.85 18.77 11.45
C GLY A 106 -0.41 18.86 9.98
N ALA A 107 -0.98 18.05 9.07
CA ALA A 107 -0.65 18.07 7.65
C ALA A 107 -1.62 18.92 6.81
N VAL A 108 -2.73 19.39 7.40
CA VAL A 108 -3.86 20.00 6.67
C VAL A 108 -3.45 21.25 5.92
N GLU A 109 -2.74 22.17 6.58
CA GLU A 109 -2.31 23.43 5.96
C GLU A 109 -1.40 23.18 4.74
N ALA A 110 -0.45 22.25 4.88
CA ALA A 110 0.43 21.87 3.79
C ALA A 110 -0.33 21.23 2.62
N ILE A 111 -1.32 20.38 2.91
CA ILE A 111 -2.14 19.71 1.90
C ILE A 111 -3.04 20.72 1.17
N LEU A 112 -3.66 21.66 1.89
CA LEU A 112 -4.47 22.71 1.27
C LEU A 112 -3.62 23.66 0.41
N GLY A 113 -2.35 23.87 0.76
CA GLY A 113 -1.45 24.74 -0.01
C GLY A 113 -0.79 24.06 -1.21
N LYS A 114 -0.48 22.76 -1.13
CA LYS A 114 0.37 22.05 -2.12
C LYS A 114 -0.29 20.83 -2.77
N GLY A 115 -1.43 20.39 -2.24
CA GLY A 115 -2.07 19.15 -2.64
C GLY A 115 -1.53 17.93 -1.89
N LEU A 116 -1.97 16.74 -2.31
CA LEU A 116 -1.43 15.47 -1.81
C LEU A 116 -0.25 15.05 -2.67
N CYS A 117 0.88 14.80 -2.01
CA CYS A 117 2.08 14.23 -2.63
C CYS A 117 2.31 12.81 -2.13
N LYS A 118 2.87 11.94 -2.98
CA LYS A 118 3.25 10.57 -2.63
C LYS A 118 4.32 10.45 -1.53
N MET A 119 5.00 11.55 -1.20
CA MET A 119 6.09 11.60 -0.22
C MET A 119 7.16 10.54 -0.55
N SER A 120 7.49 9.66 0.38
CA SER A 120 8.46 8.57 0.16
C SER A 120 7.85 7.32 -0.49
N ARG A 121 6.59 7.36 -0.96
CA ARG A 121 5.90 6.23 -1.60
C ARG A 121 5.87 6.42 -3.11
N HIS A 122 5.50 5.38 -3.85
CA HIS A 122 5.33 5.48 -5.31
C HIS A 122 4.11 6.30 -5.72
N HIS A 123 3.06 6.31 -4.89
CA HIS A 123 1.78 6.96 -5.18
C HIS A 123 1.15 7.47 -3.88
N VAL A 124 0.24 8.43 -4.02
CA VAL A 124 -0.74 8.79 -2.99
C VAL A 124 -1.73 7.63 -2.86
N HIS A 125 -2.01 7.21 -1.62
CA HIS A 125 -3.02 6.18 -1.32
C HIS A 125 -4.37 6.82 -1.01
N LEU A 126 -5.41 6.32 -1.67
CA LEU A 126 -6.79 6.76 -1.54
C LEU A 126 -7.70 5.60 -1.09
N SER A 127 -8.73 5.95 -0.34
CA SER A 127 -9.75 5.03 0.19
C SER A 127 -11.05 5.19 -0.59
N GLN A 128 -11.78 4.10 -0.78
CA GLN A 128 -13.12 4.16 -1.40
C GLN A 128 -14.19 4.73 -0.46
N ASP A 129 -13.96 4.67 0.86
CA ASP A 129 -14.92 5.11 1.85
C ASP A 129 -14.27 5.96 2.96
N ILE A 130 -15.11 6.80 3.57
CA ILE A 130 -14.73 7.74 4.64
C ILE A 130 -14.24 7.01 5.90
N THR A 131 -14.83 5.86 6.23
CA THR A 131 -14.49 5.12 7.46
C THR A 131 -13.06 4.59 7.38
N THR A 132 -12.67 4.03 6.23
CA THR A 132 -11.30 3.62 5.94
C THR A 132 -10.36 4.81 5.99
N ALA A 133 -10.72 5.94 5.36
CA ALA A 133 -9.91 7.16 5.40
C ALA A 133 -9.68 7.66 6.83
N LYS A 134 -10.73 7.76 7.66
CA LYS A 134 -10.62 8.13 9.09
C LYS A 134 -9.67 7.20 9.85
N THR A 135 -9.78 5.89 9.61
CA THR A 135 -8.92 4.87 10.23
C THR A 135 -7.45 5.00 9.82
N VAL A 136 -7.18 5.40 8.58
CA VAL A 136 -5.82 5.69 8.09
C VAL A 136 -5.29 6.97 8.73
N GLY A 137 -6.08 8.06 8.70
CA GLY A 137 -5.69 9.37 9.25
C GLY A 137 -5.41 9.33 10.76
N ALA A 138 -6.16 8.50 11.51
CA ALA A 138 -6.00 8.37 12.96
C ALA A 138 -4.61 7.88 13.39
N ARG A 139 -3.83 7.30 12.48
CA ARG A 139 -2.42 6.89 12.73
C ARG A 139 -1.48 8.08 12.85
N HIS A 140 -1.92 9.26 12.40
CA HIS A 140 -1.13 10.48 12.35
C HIS A 140 -1.67 11.55 13.33
N GLY A 141 -2.45 11.14 14.32
CA GLY A 141 -3.06 12.02 15.32
C GLY A 141 -4.56 12.18 15.12
N ARG A 142 -5.11 13.36 15.41
CA ARG A 142 -6.53 13.65 15.20
C ARG A 142 -6.86 13.55 13.70
N PRO A 143 -7.73 12.61 13.29
CA PRO A 143 -7.99 12.35 11.87
C PRO A 143 -8.81 13.48 11.24
N LEU A 144 -8.49 13.75 9.98
CA LEU A 144 -9.23 14.64 9.08
C LEU A 144 -9.27 13.98 7.70
N VAL A 145 -10.38 14.17 6.97
CA VAL A 145 -10.59 13.51 5.68
C VAL A 145 -10.75 14.55 4.59
N PHE A 146 -10.12 14.29 3.45
CA PHE A 146 -10.40 14.98 2.20
C PHE A 146 -11.19 14.05 1.28
N ALA A 147 -12.27 14.55 0.70
CA ALA A 147 -12.91 14.00 -0.49
C ALA A 147 -12.22 14.57 -1.73
N LEU A 148 -12.01 13.73 -2.74
CA LEU A 148 -11.35 14.07 -3.99
C LEU A 148 -12.33 13.91 -5.14
N ASP A 149 -12.45 14.92 -6.01
CA ASP A 149 -13.18 14.80 -7.28
C ASP A 149 -12.34 14.04 -8.31
N THR A 150 -12.36 12.70 -8.18
CA THR A 150 -11.54 11.82 -9.02
C THR A 150 -12.07 11.68 -10.43
N LYS A 151 -13.34 12.01 -10.66
CA LYS A 151 -13.90 12.14 -12.02
C LYS A 151 -13.27 13.32 -12.75
N ALA A 152 -13.31 14.52 -12.16
CA ALA A 152 -12.71 15.71 -12.76
C ALA A 152 -11.21 15.53 -12.98
N MET A 153 -10.50 14.90 -12.04
CA MET A 153 -9.09 14.55 -12.21
C MET A 153 -8.87 13.60 -13.38
N HIS A 154 -9.65 12.53 -13.50
CA HIS A 154 -9.51 11.59 -14.60
C HIS A 154 -9.78 12.27 -15.97
N GLU A 155 -10.82 13.11 -16.06
CA GLU A 155 -11.12 13.92 -17.24
C GLU A 155 -10.00 14.93 -17.57
N ALA A 156 -9.28 15.42 -16.55
CA ALA A 156 -8.10 16.28 -16.71
C ALA A 156 -6.80 15.50 -17.03
N GLY A 157 -6.85 14.18 -17.21
CA GLY A 157 -5.71 13.36 -17.65
C GLY A 157 -4.87 12.74 -16.52
N TYR A 158 -5.31 12.83 -15.27
CA TYR A 158 -4.63 12.14 -14.16
C TYR A 158 -4.87 10.63 -14.25
N THR A 159 -3.78 9.86 -14.17
CA THR A 159 -3.84 8.39 -14.23
C THR A 159 -4.06 7.80 -12.84
N PHE A 160 -5.05 6.93 -12.73
CA PHE A 160 -5.35 6.19 -11.51
C PHE A 160 -5.05 4.71 -11.68
N TYR A 161 -4.75 4.06 -10.56
CA TYR A 161 -4.59 2.61 -10.49
C TYR A 161 -5.39 2.07 -9.31
N CYS A 162 -5.88 0.84 -9.44
CA CYS A 162 -6.45 0.10 -8.33
C CYS A 162 -5.55 -1.10 -8.04
N SER A 163 -4.99 -1.14 -6.83
CA SER A 163 -4.24 -2.31 -6.37
C SER A 163 -5.17 -3.50 -6.15
N GLU A 164 -4.59 -4.70 -6.14
CA GLU A 164 -5.33 -5.97 -5.98
C GLU A 164 -6.17 -6.04 -4.70
N ASN A 165 -5.80 -5.27 -3.67
CA ASN A 165 -6.55 -5.17 -2.41
C ASN A 165 -7.50 -3.97 -2.34
N GLY A 166 -7.85 -3.36 -3.48
CA GLY A 166 -8.86 -2.30 -3.58
C GLY A 166 -8.39 -0.91 -3.14
N VAL A 167 -7.08 -0.72 -2.91
CA VAL A 167 -6.53 0.60 -2.59
C VAL A 167 -6.25 1.36 -3.87
N TRP A 168 -6.77 2.58 -3.96
CA TRP A 168 -6.60 3.46 -5.11
C TRP A 168 -5.32 4.26 -5.01
N LEU A 169 -4.67 4.47 -6.15
CA LEU A 169 -3.35 5.06 -6.27
C LEU A 169 -3.35 6.13 -7.37
N VAL A 170 -2.71 7.26 -7.09
CA VAL A 170 -2.50 8.36 -8.03
C VAL A 170 -1.14 9.01 -7.73
N ASP A 171 -0.50 9.63 -8.73
CA ASP A 171 0.84 10.23 -8.53
C ASP A 171 0.81 11.43 -7.57
N SER A 172 -0.15 12.33 -7.77
CA SER A 172 -0.39 13.51 -6.94
C SER A 172 -1.84 13.96 -7.05
N VAL A 173 -2.30 14.78 -6.09
CA VAL A 173 -3.64 15.39 -6.11
C VAL A 173 -3.50 16.89 -5.90
N PRO A 174 -3.84 17.73 -6.90
CA PRO A 174 -3.80 19.18 -6.75
C PRO A 174 -4.78 19.71 -5.69
N PRO A 175 -4.50 20.86 -5.04
CA PRO A 175 -5.40 21.49 -4.07
C PRO A 175 -6.84 21.69 -4.54
N GLU A 176 -7.04 22.07 -5.80
CA GLU A 176 -8.34 22.40 -6.38
C GLU A 176 -9.31 21.21 -6.44
N HIS A 177 -8.80 19.99 -6.34
CA HIS A 177 -9.59 18.77 -6.30
C HIS A 177 -9.85 18.26 -4.87
N LEU A 178 -9.41 18.96 -3.83
CA LEU A 178 -9.53 18.54 -2.43
C LEU A 178 -10.65 19.29 -1.71
N HIS A 179 -11.54 18.52 -1.09
CA HIS A 179 -12.62 19.03 -0.24
C HIS A 179 -12.51 18.42 1.16
N GLN A 180 -12.20 19.24 2.16
CA GLN A 180 -12.17 18.78 3.55
C GLN A 180 -13.58 18.49 4.06
N ILE A 181 -13.77 17.35 4.72
CA ILE A 181 -15.04 16.88 5.31
C ILE A 181 -14.91 16.37 6.75
#